data_AF-A0A933PQT0-F1
#
_entry.id   AF-A0A933PQT0-F1
#
_cell.length_a   1.000
_cell.length_b   1.000
_cell.length_c   1.000
_cell.angle_alpha   90.00
_cell.angle_beta   90.00
_cell.angle_gamma   90.00
#
_symmetry.space_group_name_H-M   'P 1'
#
loop_
_entity.id
_entity.type
_entity.pdbx_description
1 polymer ?
#
loop_
_entity_poly.entity_id
_entity_poly.type
_entity_poly.pdbx_seq_one_letter_code
_entity_poly.pdbx_strand_id
1 'polypeptide(L)'
;MSTPASNRPYQAPPLRPAAVIAVKGDALRPAQDFALALKARGFRVGGLYQETTRQGGRKTGMSLVGIATGRRVSIHQNLGQAASCTVDTRGMAEAAEILIADRAARPDLVFVNKFSQLEREGGGLRAEMLALVAEGIPLLTTVAPEHLDAWIAATGGQSELVPSEPEALWRWWGPARLYPDLVLAVGPGKARRAVVGLNWTMVEGPDGVGLARTPLRGGEGCRAVPEAGAFAGLELARMAQWVDEADPFRAALGVAAINAALNRTDLAGDSENGLDAYAGLAGPVAVIGRFPGLTDRLKDVRLVEMAPAPGEYPAQAAPWLLPNVEAAVITAATLANHTLPGLLAAARGRRVALVGPGTPLSPRLFEYGIEILSGLVIEDAEGLARTVAEGGAAKALKRHGRLVTLRRP
;
A
#
# COMPACT_ATOMS: atom_id res chain seq x y z
N MET A 1 30.26 4.75 -7.21
CA MET A 1 29.90 5.24 -5.87
C MET A 1 28.71 4.42 -5.40
N SER A 2 28.91 3.50 -4.47
CA SER A 2 27.84 2.67 -3.92
C SER A 2 26.89 3.57 -3.13
N THR A 3 25.61 3.58 -3.50
CA THR A 3 24.55 4.18 -2.71
C THR A 3 24.66 3.63 -1.29
N PRO A 4 24.72 4.46 -0.22
CA PRO A 4 24.78 3.93 1.13
C PRO A 4 23.60 2.98 1.32
N ALA A 5 23.87 1.78 1.84
CA ALA A 5 22.84 0.80 2.12
C ALA A 5 21.73 1.49 2.92
N SER A 6 20.51 1.48 2.39
CA SER A 6 19.37 2.12 3.03
C SER A 6 19.23 1.54 4.45
N ASN A 7 19.40 2.38 5.46
CA ASN A 7 19.29 2.00 6.88
C ASN A 7 17.81 1.83 7.31
N ARG A 8 16.93 1.52 6.34
CA ARG A 8 15.51 1.23 6.57
C ARG A 8 15.41 -0.24 7.01
N PRO A 9 14.99 -0.53 8.26
CA PRO A 9 14.79 -1.90 8.74
C PRO A 9 13.68 -2.60 7.96
N TYR A 10 12.76 -1.82 7.40
CA TYR A 10 11.61 -2.29 6.65
C TYR A 10 11.81 -1.98 5.17
N GLN A 11 12.21 -2.99 4.41
CA GLN A 11 12.18 -2.94 2.95
C GLN A 11 11.11 -3.91 2.49
N ALA A 12 10.17 -3.43 1.66
CA ALA A 12 9.16 -4.30 1.07
C ALA A 12 9.88 -5.44 0.32
N PRO A 13 9.49 -6.72 0.53
CA PRO A 13 10.14 -7.83 -0.15
C PRO A 13 10.00 -7.64 -1.67
N PRO A 14 11.00 -8.04 -2.47
CA PRO A 14 10.93 -7.90 -3.92
C PRO A 14 9.66 -8.56 -4.46
N LEU A 15 8.94 -7.84 -5.33
CA LEU A 15 7.72 -8.35 -5.95
C LEU A 15 8.15 -9.27 -7.10
N ARG A 16 7.68 -10.52 -7.09
CA ARG A 16 7.88 -11.38 -8.25
C ARG A 16 7.10 -10.81 -9.44
N PRO A 17 7.63 -10.89 -10.67
CA PRO A 17 6.85 -10.64 -11.87
C PRO A 17 5.52 -11.39 -11.81
N ALA A 18 4.45 -10.77 -12.26
CA ALA A 18 3.14 -11.39 -12.37
C ALA A 18 2.67 -11.45 -13.82
N ALA A 19 2.01 -12.56 -14.12
CA ALA A 19 1.20 -12.72 -15.30
C ALA A 19 -0.26 -12.91 -14.88
N VAL A 20 -1.14 -12.09 -15.44
CA VAL A 20 -2.58 -12.31 -15.40
C VAL A 20 -2.95 -13.27 -16.52
N ILE A 21 -3.60 -14.38 -16.17
CA ILE A 21 -4.10 -15.32 -17.18
C ILE A 21 -5.31 -14.71 -17.87
N ALA A 22 -5.15 -14.34 -19.13
CA ALA A 22 -6.20 -13.73 -19.92
C ALA A 22 -6.95 -14.81 -20.72
N VAL A 23 -8.03 -15.35 -20.15
CA VAL A 23 -9.00 -16.13 -20.93
C VAL A 23 -9.68 -15.17 -21.91
N LYS A 24 -9.72 -15.51 -23.21
CA LYS A 24 -10.24 -14.67 -24.32
C LYS A 24 -11.35 -13.70 -23.88
N GLY A 25 -11.12 -12.39 -23.99
CA GLY A 25 -12.06 -11.35 -23.56
C GLY A 25 -11.42 -10.23 -22.72
N ASP A 26 -12.22 -9.56 -21.89
CA ASP A 26 -11.98 -8.32 -21.11
C ASP A 26 -10.84 -8.38 -20.06
N ALA A 27 -10.10 -9.49 -19.95
CA ALA A 27 -9.06 -9.71 -18.93
C ALA A 27 -7.84 -8.77 -19.03
N LEU A 28 -7.67 -8.06 -20.15
CA LEU A 28 -6.65 -7.00 -20.31
C LEU A 28 -6.93 -5.79 -19.41
N ARG A 29 -8.21 -5.47 -19.23
CA ARG A 29 -8.63 -4.21 -18.64
C ARG A 29 -8.34 -4.12 -17.14
N PRO A 30 -8.60 -5.16 -16.31
CA PRO A 30 -8.29 -5.08 -14.88
C PRO A 30 -6.81 -4.86 -14.56
N ALA A 31 -5.89 -5.51 -15.29
CA ALA A 31 -4.45 -5.35 -15.07
C ALA A 31 -3.96 -3.94 -15.45
N GLN A 32 -4.49 -3.40 -16.55
CA GLN A 32 -4.24 -2.02 -16.95
C GLN A 32 -4.82 -1.03 -15.92
N ASP A 33 -6.09 -1.21 -15.52
CA ASP A 33 -6.78 -0.34 -14.56
C ASP A 33 -6.04 -0.33 -13.22
N PHE A 34 -5.50 -1.48 -12.79
CA PHE A 34 -4.66 -1.57 -11.61
C PHE A 34 -3.35 -0.76 -11.73
N ALA A 35 -2.63 -0.88 -12.86
CA ALA A 35 -1.42 -0.10 -13.09
C ALA A 35 -1.70 1.42 -13.10
N LEU A 36 -2.83 1.83 -13.69
CA LEU A 36 -3.27 3.22 -13.69
C LEU A 36 -3.71 3.70 -12.29
N ALA A 37 -4.35 2.84 -11.50
CA ALA A 37 -4.72 3.13 -10.12
C ALA A 37 -3.49 3.36 -9.23
N LEU A 38 -2.44 2.54 -9.40
CA LEU A 38 -1.15 2.75 -8.72
C LEU A 38 -0.52 4.09 -9.13
N LYS A 39 -0.50 4.42 -10.43
CA LYS A 39 -0.02 5.72 -10.91
C LYS A 39 -0.81 6.88 -10.29
N ALA A 40 -2.14 6.77 -10.24
CA ALA A 40 -3.01 7.79 -9.64
C ALA A 40 -2.75 7.97 -8.13
N ARG A 41 -2.29 6.91 -7.44
CA ARG A 41 -1.85 6.99 -6.04
C ARG A 41 -0.47 7.63 -5.85
N GLY A 42 0.26 7.88 -6.93
CA GLY A 42 1.59 8.51 -6.91
C GLY A 42 2.75 7.52 -7.01
N PHE A 43 2.49 6.21 -7.15
CA PHE A 43 3.54 5.25 -7.44
C PHE A 43 4.15 5.53 -8.82
N ARG A 44 5.44 5.27 -8.97
CA ARG A 44 6.14 5.37 -10.24
C ARG A 44 5.77 4.13 -11.06
N VAL A 45 4.94 4.31 -12.08
CA VAL A 45 4.50 3.23 -12.97
C VAL A 45 4.99 3.51 -14.38
N GLY A 46 5.78 2.59 -14.92
CA GLY A 46 6.22 2.57 -16.31
C GLY A 46 5.44 1.55 -17.14
N GLY A 47 5.83 1.41 -18.40
CA GLY A 47 5.32 0.39 -19.30
C GLY A 47 4.35 0.92 -20.36
N LEU A 48 3.67 -0.02 -21.01
CA LEU A 48 2.88 0.22 -22.22
C LEU A 48 1.53 -0.51 -22.12
N TYR A 49 0.46 0.22 -22.37
CA TYR A 49 -0.85 -0.37 -22.62
C TYR A 49 -1.29 -0.13 -24.07
N GLN A 50 -2.21 -0.95 -24.58
CA GLN A 50 -2.67 -0.87 -25.96
C GLN A 50 -4.01 -0.17 -26.06
N GLU A 51 -4.13 0.78 -26.98
CA GLU A 51 -5.41 1.36 -27.38
C GLU A 51 -5.76 0.93 -28.81
N THR A 52 -7.04 0.66 -29.02
CA THR A 52 -7.57 0.28 -30.33
C THR A 52 -8.53 1.35 -30.82
N THR A 53 -8.22 1.97 -31.95
CA THR A 53 -9.14 2.92 -32.60
C THR A 53 -10.15 2.15 -33.43
N ARG A 54 -11.44 2.49 -33.27
CA ARG A 54 -12.53 1.96 -34.07
C ARG A 54 -13.31 3.10 -34.72
N GLN A 55 -13.65 2.96 -35.99
CA GLN A 55 -14.60 3.83 -36.69
C GLN A 55 -15.70 2.96 -37.30
N GLY A 56 -16.97 3.29 -37.03
CA GLY A 56 -18.11 2.48 -37.49
C GLY A 56 -18.08 1.02 -37.01
N GLY A 57 -17.54 0.74 -35.82
CA GLY A 57 -17.37 -0.61 -35.27
C GLY A 57 -16.16 -1.39 -35.81
N ARG A 58 -15.58 -0.96 -36.93
CA ARG A 58 -14.38 -1.57 -37.54
C ARG A 58 -13.11 -1.05 -36.86
N LYS A 59 -12.17 -1.95 -36.55
CA LYS A 59 -10.83 -1.59 -36.06
C LYS A 59 -10.08 -0.85 -37.19
N THR A 60 -9.68 0.38 -36.94
CA THR A 60 -8.98 1.26 -37.89
C THR A 60 -7.56 1.60 -37.47
N GLY A 61 -7.18 1.32 -36.23
CA GLY A 61 -5.83 1.58 -35.74
C GLY A 61 -5.53 0.86 -34.43
N MET A 62 -4.23 0.81 -34.10
CA MET A 62 -3.73 0.24 -32.86
C MET A 62 -2.47 1.00 -32.45
N SER A 63 -2.43 1.45 -31.20
CA SER A 63 -1.30 2.19 -30.65
C SER A 63 -0.92 1.63 -29.29
N LEU A 64 0.37 1.70 -28.97
CA LEU A 64 0.87 1.53 -27.61
C LEU A 64 1.04 2.92 -26.98
N VAL A 65 0.70 3.03 -25.70
CA VAL A 65 0.77 4.28 -24.95
C VAL A 65 1.65 4.06 -23.72
N GLY A 66 2.70 4.86 -23.59
CA GLY A 66 3.59 4.86 -22.43
C GLY A 66 2.85 5.32 -21.19
N ILE A 67 2.81 4.50 -20.13
CA ILE A 67 2.10 4.82 -18.90
C ILE A 67 2.71 6.03 -18.21
N ALA A 68 4.03 6.13 -18.12
CA ALA A 68 4.69 7.24 -17.43
C ALA A 68 4.46 8.58 -18.16
N THR A 69 4.71 8.60 -19.48
CA THR A 69 4.83 9.82 -20.28
C THR A 69 3.60 10.17 -21.12
N GLY A 70 2.71 9.21 -21.38
CA GLY A 70 1.61 9.36 -22.35
C GLY A 70 2.06 9.33 -23.82
N ARG A 71 3.35 9.09 -24.10
CA ARG A 71 3.87 8.97 -25.49
C ARG A 71 3.12 7.85 -26.21
N ARG A 72 2.54 8.18 -27.36
CA ARG A 72 1.80 7.25 -28.22
C ARG A 72 2.66 6.78 -29.37
N VAL A 73 2.66 5.48 -29.62
CA VAL A 73 3.39 4.84 -30.72
C VAL A 73 2.39 4.03 -31.54
N SER A 74 2.24 4.34 -32.83
CA SER A 74 1.42 3.54 -33.73
C SER A 74 2.11 2.22 -34.04
N ILE A 75 1.39 1.10 -33.93
CA ILE A 75 1.90 -0.23 -34.27
C ILE A 75 1.09 -0.89 -35.40
N HIS A 76 0.28 -0.09 -36.09
CA HIS A 76 -0.59 -0.54 -37.18
C HIS A 76 0.02 -0.20 -38.55
N GLN A 77 0.32 -1.23 -39.35
CA GLN A 77 0.74 -1.07 -40.75
C GLN A 77 -0.48 -1.09 -41.68
N ASN A 78 -0.68 -0.03 -42.48
CA ASN A 78 -1.81 0.07 -43.41
C ASN A 78 -1.40 -0.49 -44.79
N LEU A 79 -1.62 -1.79 -45.04
CA LEU A 79 -1.18 -2.48 -46.27
C LEU A 79 -2.28 -2.65 -47.36
N GLY A 80 -3.40 -1.92 -47.27
CA GLY A 80 -4.50 -2.04 -48.25
C GLY A 80 -5.34 -3.33 -48.10
N GLN A 81 -6.27 -3.56 -49.03
CA GLN A 81 -7.40 -4.50 -48.88
C GLN A 81 -7.06 -6.01 -48.83
N ALA A 82 -5.80 -6.44 -48.95
CA ALA A 82 -5.46 -7.85 -49.17
C ALA A 82 -4.33 -8.45 -48.30
N ALA A 83 -3.84 -7.78 -47.25
CA ALA A 83 -2.77 -8.32 -46.41
C ALA A 83 -3.18 -8.46 -44.94
N SER A 84 -2.75 -9.55 -44.30
CA SER A 84 -2.93 -9.76 -42.86
C SER A 84 -2.33 -8.57 -42.09
N CYS A 85 -3.00 -8.15 -41.01
CA CYS A 85 -2.54 -7.07 -40.13
C CYS A 85 -1.14 -7.38 -39.60
N THR A 86 -0.12 -6.89 -40.29
CA THR A 86 1.28 -7.05 -39.89
C THR A 86 1.62 -5.90 -38.93
N VAL A 87 2.31 -6.25 -37.84
CA VAL A 87 2.74 -5.27 -36.83
C VAL A 87 3.84 -4.39 -37.44
N ASP A 88 3.76 -3.07 -37.26
CA ASP A 88 4.79 -2.14 -37.73
C ASP A 88 6.08 -2.31 -36.92
N THR A 89 7.15 -2.78 -37.57
CA THR A 89 8.46 -3.02 -36.95
C THR A 89 9.07 -1.74 -36.39
N ARG A 90 8.84 -0.58 -37.01
CA ARG A 90 9.31 0.71 -36.51
C ARG A 90 8.58 1.07 -35.22
N GLY A 91 7.26 0.94 -35.22
CA GLY A 91 6.44 1.15 -34.02
C GLY A 91 6.87 0.26 -32.86
N MET A 92 7.27 -0.98 -33.12
CA MET A 92 7.79 -1.86 -32.08
C MET A 92 9.15 -1.42 -31.53
N ALA A 93 10.07 -0.94 -32.37
CA ALA A 93 11.35 -0.40 -31.93
C ALA A 93 11.16 0.86 -31.05
N GLU A 94 10.28 1.78 -31.47
CA GLU A 94 9.92 2.97 -30.69
C GLU A 94 9.25 2.62 -29.35
N ALA A 95 8.49 1.53 -29.29
CA ALA A 95 7.91 1.02 -28.05
C ALA A 95 8.97 0.38 -27.13
N ALA A 96 9.94 -0.35 -27.69
CA ALA A 96 11.06 -0.92 -26.93
C ALA A 96 11.90 0.18 -26.26
N GLU A 97 12.15 1.30 -26.95
CA GLU A 97 12.83 2.47 -26.37
C GLU A 97 12.15 3.00 -25.09
N ILE A 98 10.81 2.98 -25.04
CA ILE A 98 10.06 3.40 -23.86
C ILE A 98 10.36 2.46 -22.69
N LEU A 99 10.33 1.14 -22.92
CA LEU A 99 10.64 0.16 -21.87
C LEU A 99 12.10 0.21 -21.41
N ILE A 100 13.04 0.53 -22.32
CA ILE A 100 14.45 0.74 -21.98
C ILE A 100 14.60 1.96 -21.06
N ALA A 101 13.93 3.07 -21.36
CA ALA A 101 13.93 4.26 -20.53
C ALA A 101 13.28 4.01 -19.15
N ASP A 102 12.14 3.30 -19.12
CA ASP A 102 11.46 2.93 -17.88
C ASP A 102 12.36 2.02 -17.02
N ARG A 103 13.00 1.01 -17.61
CA ARG A 103 13.95 0.13 -16.90
C ARG A 103 15.07 0.94 -16.24
N ALA A 104 15.65 1.91 -16.94
CA ALA A 104 16.69 2.78 -16.40
C ALA A 104 16.19 3.63 -15.21
N ALA A 105 14.93 4.05 -15.23
CA ALA A 105 14.30 4.82 -14.14
C ALA A 105 13.92 3.97 -12.91
N ARG A 106 13.91 2.64 -13.03
CA ARG A 106 13.52 1.67 -11.97
C ARG A 106 12.22 2.06 -11.26
N PRO A 107 11.07 2.04 -11.99
CA PRO A 107 9.76 2.32 -11.42
C PRO A 107 9.37 1.26 -10.38
N ASP A 108 8.33 1.57 -9.61
CA ASP A 108 7.77 0.66 -8.61
C ASP A 108 6.99 -0.49 -9.28
N LEU A 109 6.49 -0.27 -10.51
CA LEU A 109 5.86 -1.27 -11.37
C LEU A 109 6.07 -0.92 -12.86
N VAL A 110 6.25 -1.94 -13.71
CA VAL A 110 6.07 -1.85 -15.17
C VAL A 110 4.88 -2.70 -15.59
N PHE A 111 3.96 -2.14 -16.37
CA PHE A 111 2.88 -2.91 -17.00
C PHE A 111 3.11 -3.06 -18.50
N VAL A 112 3.02 -4.27 -19.03
CA VAL A 112 3.09 -4.52 -20.48
C VAL A 112 1.84 -5.27 -20.90
N ASN A 113 1.09 -4.72 -21.86
CA ASN A 113 -0.25 -5.17 -22.21
C ASN A 113 -0.40 -6.70 -22.36
N LYS A 114 0.44 -7.36 -23.18
CA LYS A 114 0.39 -8.82 -23.29
C LYS A 114 1.69 -9.45 -23.76
N PHE A 115 1.93 -10.67 -23.28
CA PHE A 115 2.81 -11.65 -23.91
C PHE A 115 1.97 -12.51 -24.87
N SER A 116 2.25 -12.40 -26.16
CA SER A 116 1.47 -13.03 -27.21
C SER A 116 2.33 -13.87 -28.16
N GLN A 117 1.75 -14.33 -29.27
CA GLN A 117 2.43 -15.12 -30.29
C GLN A 117 3.76 -14.51 -30.74
N LEU A 118 3.81 -13.19 -30.96
CA LEU A 118 5.02 -12.52 -31.41
C LEU A 118 6.14 -12.61 -30.37
N GLU A 119 5.81 -12.42 -29.09
CA GLU A 119 6.77 -12.58 -27.99
C GLU A 119 7.18 -14.05 -27.85
N ARG A 120 6.25 -15.00 -27.98
CA ARG A 120 6.52 -16.44 -27.95
C ARG A 120 7.57 -16.85 -29.00
N GLU A 121 7.50 -16.26 -30.19
CA GLU A 121 8.41 -16.53 -31.31
C GLU A 121 9.76 -15.80 -31.18
N GLY A 122 9.97 -15.03 -30.10
CA GLY A 122 11.22 -14.32 -29.83
C GLY A 122 11.25 -12.87 -30.31
N GLY A 123 10.16 -12.38 -30.90
CA GLY A 123 10.02 -10.98 -31.32
C GLY A 123 9.30 -10.11 -30.29
N GLY A 124 8.70 -9.02 -30.76
CA GLY A 124 7.84 -8.16 -29.95
C GLY A 124 8.62 -7.40 -28.88
N LEU A 125 8.09 -7.34 -27.66
CA LEU A 125 8.74 -6.72 -26.50
C LEU A 125 9.37 -7.74 -25.54
N ARG A 126 9.59 -8.99 -25.99
CA ARG A 126 10.05 -10.07 -25.12
C ARG A 126 11.40 -9.77 -24.47
N ALA A 127 12.36 -9.24 -25.22
CA ALA A 127 13.70 -8.97 -24.70
C ALA A 127 13.67 -7.95 -23.56
N GLU A 128 12.88 -6.89 -23.73
CA GLU A 128 12.68 -5.82 -22.75
C GLU A 128 11.96 -6.33 -21.51
N MET A 129 10.89 -7.12 -21.70
CA MET A 129 10.17 -7.76 -20.59
C MET A 129 11.08 -8.66 -19.74
N LEU A 130 11.88 -9.52 -20.38
CA LEU A 130 12.77 -10.42 -19.67
C LEU A 130 13.94 -9.69 -19.01
N ALA A 131 14.40 -8.58 -19.58
CA ALA A 131 15.42 -7.75 -18.95
C ALA A 131 14.90 -7.07 -17.66
N LEU A 132 13.64 -6.63 -17.64
CA LEU A 132 12.99 -6.13 -16.41
C LEU A 132 12.95 -7.22 -15.33
N VAL A 133 12.52 -8.42 -15.71
CA VAL A 133 12.46 -9.59 -14.82
C VAL A 133 13.85 -9.93 -14.26
N ALA A 134 14.87 -9.99 -15.11
CA ALA A 134 16.24 -10.31 -14.73
C ALA A 134 16.85 -9.28 -13.76
N GLU A 135 16.40 -8.03 -13.79
CA GLU A 135 16.83 -6.97 -12.86
C GLU A 135 15.99 -6.89 -11.58
N GLY A 136 14.96 -7.73 -11.45
CA GLY A 136 14.04 -7.70 -10.31
C GLY A 136 13.11 -6.49 -10.30
N ILE A 137 12.90 -5.83 -11.45
CA ILE A 137 11.90 -4.76 -11.58
C ILE A 137 10.52 -5.43 -11.69
N PRO A 138 9.55 -5.07 -10.83
CA PRO A 138 8.22 -5.66 -10.88
C PRO A 138 7.56 -5.46 -12.25
N LEU A 139 7.20 -6.57 -12.90
CA LEU A 139 6.51 -6.58 -14.19
C LEU A 139 5.13 -7.21 -14.02
N LEU A 140 4.08 -6.53 -14.48
CA LEU A 140 2.74 -7.06 -14.65
C LEU A 140 2.44 -7.19 -16.15
N THR A 141 2.07 -8.37 -16.60
CA THR A 141 1.63 -8.60 -17.99
C THR A 141 0.38 -9.45 -18.03
N THR A 142 -0.21 -9.60 -19.21
CA THR A 142 -1.24 -10.60 -19.46
C THR A 142 -0.74 -11.69 -20.40
N VAL A 143 -1.20 -12.91 -20.17
CA VAL A 143 -0.77 -14.10 -20.94
C VAL A 143 -2.00 -14.91 -21.30
N ALA A 144 -2.19 -15.19 -22.59
CA ALA A 144 -3.25 -16.09 -23.04
C ALA A 144 -2.91 -17.54 -22.64
N PRO A 145 -3.90 -18.40 -22.31
CA PRO A 145 -3.65 -19.78 -21.89
C PRO A 145 -2.74 -20.57 -22.84
N GLU A 146 -2.89 -20.37 -24.15
CA GLU A 146 -2.07 -21.02 -25.19
C GLU A 146 -0.58 -20.58 -25.21
N HIS A 147 -0.22 -19.54 -24.46
CA HIS A 147 1.15 -19.02 -24.36
C HIS A 147 1.74 -19.18 -22.95
N LEU A 148 0.99 -19.80 -22.03
CA LEU A 148 1.39 -19.91 -20.62
C LEU A 148 2.70 -20.69 -20.45
N ASP A 149 2.84 -21.84 -21.12
CA ASP A 149 4.06 -22.65 -21.02
C ASP A 149 5.30 -21.89 -21.51
N ALA A 150 5.14 -21.11 -22.58
CA ALA A 150 6.22 -20.28 -23.12
C ALA A 150 6.59 -19.13 -22.17
N TRP A 151 5.60 -18.53 -21.51
CA TRP A 151 5.84 -17.52 -20.49
C TRP A 151 6.57 -18.09 -19.27
N ILE A 152 6.11 -19.23 -18.76
CA ILE A 152 6.74 -19.94 -17.62
C ILE A 152 8.19 -20.28 -17.97
N ALA A 153 8.43 -20.86 -19.15
CA ALA A 153 9.78 -21.18 -19.62
C ALA A 153 10.65 -19.92 -19.75
N ALA A 154 10.13 -18.84 -20.33
CA ALA A 154 10.88 -17.60 -20.54
C ALA A 154 11.29 -16.92 -19.22
N THR A 155 10.47 -17.03 -18.19
CA THR A 155 10.74 -16.49 -16.83
C THR A 155 11.48 -17.46 -15.92
N GLY A 156 11.78 -18.68 -16.38
CA GLY A 156 12.37 -19.73 -15.54
C GLY A 156 11.49 -20.13 -14.35
N GLY A 157 10.17 -20.01 -14.48
CA GLY A 157 9.21 -20.28 -13.41
C GLY A 157 9.16 -19.23 -12.30
N GLN A 158 9.82 -18.08 -12.47
CA GLN A 158 9.90 -17.02 -11.46
C GLN A 158 8.77 -15.97 -11.57
N SER A 159 7.66 -16.31 -12.23
CA SER A 159 6.46 -15.48 -12.33
C SER A 159 5.34 -16.03 -11.43
N GLU A 160 4.61 -15.15 -10.76
CA GLU A 160 3.35 -15.48 -10.13
C GLU A 160 2.20 -15.43 -11.16
N LEU A 161 1.25 -16.35 -11.07
CA LEU A 161 0.02 -16.31 -11.87
C LEU A 161 -1.08 -15.70 -11.01
N VAL A 162 -1.62 -14.58 -11.47
CA VAL A 162 -2.59 -13.78 -10.71
C VAL A 162 -3.94 -13.80 -11.43
N PRO A 163 -5.06 -14.11 -10.73
CA PRO A 163 -6.39 -13.91 -11.29
C PRO A 163 -6.61 -12.46 -11.75
N SER A 164 -7.48 -12.24 -12.74
CA SER A 164 -7.77 -10.89 -13.26
C SER A 164 -8.62 -10.02 -12.34
N GLU A 165 -9.06 -10.54 -11.19
CA GLU A 165 -9.85 -9.81 -10.21
C GLU A 165 -9.04 -8.65 -9.59
N PRO A 166 -9.61 -7.45 -9.42
CA PRO A 166 -8.91 -6.32 -8.77
C PRO A 166 -8.33 -6.68 -7.40
N GLU A 167 -9.08 -7.47 -6.60
CA GLU A 167 -8.63 -7.92 -5.29
C GLU A 167 -7.44 -8.88 -5.38
N ALA A 168 -7.34 -9.68 -6.44
CA ALA A 168 -6.18 -10.53 -6.67
C ALA A 168 -4.92 -9.73 -6.98
N LEU A 169 -5.05 -8.66 -7.77
CA LEU A 169 -3.94 -7.75 -8.10
C LEU A 169 -3.43 -6.99 -6.87
N TRP A 170 -4.33 -6.50 -6.02
CA TRP A 170 -3.94 -5.88 -4.74
C TRP A 170 -3.34 -6.87 -3.75
N ARG A 171 -3.81 -8.12 -3.72
CA ARG A 171 -3.18 -9.20 -2.93
C ARG A 171 -1.78 -9.52 -3.41
N TRP A 172 -1.55 -9.52 -4.72
CA TRP A 172 -0.22 -9.68 -5.31
C TRP A 172 0.70 -8.53 -4.93
N TRP A 173 0.25 -7.27 -5.09
CA TRP A 173 1.00 -6.08 -4.66
C TRP A 173 1.37 -6.12 -3.17
N GLY A 174 0.39 -6.49 -2.34
CA GLY A 174 0.56 -6.86 -0.95
C GLY A 174 0.74 -5.68 0.01
N PRO A 175 0.48 -5.90 1.32
CA PRO A 175 0.50 -4.86 2.34
C PRO A 175 1.89 -4.28 2.62
N ALA A 176 2.97 -4.90 2.12
CA ALA A 176 4.31 -4.39 2.34
C ALA A 176 4.59 -3.03 1.69
N ARG A 177 3.73 -2.59 0.77
CA ARG A 177 3.81 -1.25 0.16
C ARG A 177 2.89 -0.21 0.83
N LEU A 178 2.22 -0.56 1.92
CA LEU A 178 1.26 0.37 2.57
C LEU A 178 1.96 1.64 3.08
N TYR A 179 3.18 1.55 3.58
CA TYR A 179 3.89 2.73 4.11
C TYR A 179 4.23 3.73 3.00
N PRO A 180 4.88 3.33 1.89
CA PRO A 180 5.01 4.19 0.72
C PRO A 180 3.66 4.77 0.24
N ASP A 181 2.59 3.97 0.19
CA ASP A 181 1.26 4.44 -0.26
C ASP A 181 0.71 5.56 0.65
N LEU A 182 0.84 5.40 1.96
CA LEU A 182 0.45 6.43 2.94
C LEU A 182 1.31 7.68 2.83
N VAL A 183 2.61 7.53 2.62
CA VAL A 183 3.53 8.68 2.46
C VAL A 183 3.22 9.45 1.19
N LEU A 184 2.89 8.77 0.09
CA LEU A 184 2.45 9.39 -1.17
C LEU A 184 1.11 10.14 -1.03
N ALA A 185 0.32 9.85 -0.01
CA ALA A 185 -0.92 10.55 0.30
C ALA A 185 -0.69 11.85 1.10
N VAL A 186 0.52 12.10 1.60
CA VAL A 186 0.85 13.30 2.36
C VAL A 186 1.04 14.47 1.40
N GLY A 187 0.08 15.38 1.40
CA GLY A 187 0.14 16.63 0.62
C GLY A 187 1.19 17.62 1.14
N PRO A 188 1.35 18.77 0.45
CA PRO A 188 2.26 19.82 0.89
C PRO A 188 1.80 20.40 2.24
N GLY A 189 2.75 20.74 3.10
CA GLY A 189 2.42 21.32 4.40
C GLY A 189 3.58 21.19 5.38
N LYS A 190 3.66 22.15 6.30
CA LYS A 190 4.67 22.18 7.35
C LYS A 190 4.05 21.83 8.70
N ALA A 191 4.80 21.11 9.53
CA ALA A 191 4.44 20.90 10.91
C ALA A 191 4.44 22.25 11.65
N ARG A 192 3.36 22.55 12.38
CA ARG A 192 3.29 23.69 13.31
C ARG A 192 3.99 23.36 14.63
N ARG A 193 3.83 22.12 15.09
CA ARG A 193 4.39 21.61 16.35
C ARG A 193 4.49 20.09 16.30
N ALA A 194 5.43 19.54 17.07
CA ALA A 194 5.41 18.12 17.43
C ALA A 194 5.71 17.97 18.93
N VAL A 195 5.05 17.00 19.57
CA VAL A 195 5.22 16.69 20.99
C VAL A 195 5.43 15.18 21.13
N VAL A 196 6.54 14.78 21.76
CA VAL A 196 6.81 13.38 22.11
C VAL A 196 6.53 13.21 23.60
N GLY A 197 5.34 12.73 23.93
CA GLY A 197 4.91 12.44 25.30
C GLY A 197 5.29 11.02 25.73
N LEU A 198 4.93 10.64 26.96
CA LEU A 198 5.17 9.28 27.47
C LEU A 198 4.37 8.22 26.70
N ASN A 199 3.11 8.54 26.40
CA ASN A 199 2.18 7.59 25.79
C ASN A 199 1.93 7.86 24.30
N TRP A 200 2.00 9.11 23.88
CA TRP A 200 1.62 9.51 22.54
C TRP A 200 2.61 10.49 21.94
N THR A 201 2.85 10.33 20.65
CA THR A 201 3.59 11.26 19.82
C THR A 201 2.57 11.99 18.97
N MET A 202 2.63 13.32 18.97
CA MET A 202 1.72 14.20 18.24
C MET A 202 2.51 15.01 17.22
N VAL A 203 1.95 15.16 16.02
CA VAL A 203 2.39 16.15 15.02
C VAL A 203 1.17 16.97 14.60
N GLU A 204 1.28 18.29 14.70
CA GLU A 204 0.27 19.24 14.26
C GLU A 204 0.64 19.77 12.87
N GLY A 205 -0.23 19.53 11.90
CA GLY A 205 -0.13 20.04 10.53
C GLY A 205 -0.99 21.28 10.30
N PRO A 206 -1.12 21.72 9.04
CA PRO A 206 -1.97 22.85 8.70
C PRO A 206 -3.47 22.56 8.88
N ASP A 207 -3.91 21.34 8.51
CA ASP A 207 -5.31 20.96 8.37
C ASP A 207 -5.80 19.94 9.43
N GLY A 208 -4.87 19.38 10.21
CA GLY A 208 -5.16 18.33 11.18
C GLY A 208 -4.02 18.06 12.15
N VAL A 209 -4.28 17.19 13.12
CA VAL A 209 -3.30 16.71 14.09
C VAL A 209 -3.24 15.20 14.03
N GLY A 210 -2.05 14.66 13.89
CA GLY A 210 -1.82 13.24 13.86
C GLY A 210 -1.20 12.73 15.15
N LEU A 211 -1.57 11.50 15.49
CA LEU A 211 -1.12 10.79 16.68
C LEU A 211 -0.46 9.48 16.30
N ALA A 212 0.49 9.04 17.13
CA ALA A 212 1.04 7.69 17.11
C ALA A 212 1.34 7.25 18.54
N ARG A 213 1.34 5.94 18.81
CA ARG A 213 1.80 5.42 20.10
C ARG A 213 3.28 5.73 20.25
N THR A 214 3.67 6.36 21.36
CA THR A 214 5.11 6.54 21.64
C THR A 214 5.73 5.18 21.96
N PRO A 215 6.87 4.82 21.37
CA PRO A 215 7.62 3.63 21.73
C PRO A 215 8.14 3.68 23.17
N LEU A 216 8.46 2.52 23.74
CA LEU A 216 9.14 2.47 25.03
C LEU A 216 10.58 2.96 24.88
N ARG A 217 10.98 3.92 25.71
CA ARG A 217 12.37 4.39 25.76
C ARG A 217 13.28 3.28 26.29
N GLY A 218 14.47 3.16 25.71
CA GLY A 218 15.47 2.15 26.10
C GLY A 218 15.28 0.79 25.43
N GLY A 219 14.31 0.65 24.52
CA GLY A 219 14.21 -0.51 23.64
C GLY A 219 15.29 -0.52 22.56
N GLU A 220 15.39 -1.64 21.84
CA GLU A 220 16.31 -1.78 20.71
C GLU A 220 16.07 -0.70 19.65
N GLY A 221 17.15 -0.23 19.02
CA GLY A 221 17.09 0.76 17.94
C GLY A 221 16.77 2.20 18.36
N CYS A 222 16.42 2.46 19.62
CA CYS A 222 16.15 3.82 20.12
C CYS A 222 17.38 4.72 19.97
N ARG A 223 17.20 5.87 19.31
CA ARG A 223 18.26 6.89 19.15
C ARG A 223 17.72 8.26 19.59
N ALA A 224 18.63 9.22 19.72
CA ALA A 224 18.22 10.61 19.82
C ALA A 224 17.67 11.07 18.46
N VAL A 225 16.58 11.83 18.46
CA VAL A 225 16.04 12.46 17.26
C VAL A 225 16.76 13.80 17.06
N PRO A 226 17.67 13.94 16.09
CA PRO A 226 18.49 15.14 15.92
C PRO A 226 17.70 16.43 15.67
N GLU A 227 16.51 16.31 15.07
CA GLU A 227 15.61 17.43 14.77
C GLU A 227 14.81 17.91 15.98
N ALA A 228 14.98 17.29 17.17
CA ALA A 228 14.33 17.75 18.38
C ALA A 228 14.67 19.23 18.68
N GLY A 229 13.64 20.03 18.94
CA GLY A 229 13.75 21.50 19.05
C GLY A 229 13.55 22.25 17.73
N ALA A 230 13.50 21.55 16.61
CA ALA A 230 13.34 22.13 15.27
C ALA A 230 12.24 21.46 14.44
N PHE A 231 11.27 20.78 15.08
CA PHE A 231 10.17 20.12 14.36
C PHE A 231 9.22 21.12 13.67
N ALA A 232 8.97 22.27 14.29
CA ALA A 232 8.16 23.32 13.70
C ALA A 232 8.81 23.84 12.41
N GLY A 233 8.05 23.90 11.33
CA GLY A 233 8.51 24.32 10.01
C GLY A 233 9.07 23.19 9.13
N LEU A 234 9.23 21.96 9.65
CA LEU A 234 9.59 20.81 8.81
C LEU A 234 8.43 20.42 7.91
N GLU A 235 8.75 20.02 6.67
CA GLU A 235 7.76 19.47 5.73
C GLU A 235 7.16 18.17 6.29
N LEU A 236 5.84 18.07 6.32
CA LEU A 236 5.12 16.86 6.73
C LEU A 236 5.50 15.68 5.84
N ALA A 237 5.68 15.90 4.54
CA ALA A 237 6.14 14.87 3.62
C ALA A 237 7.54 14.33 4.00
N ARG A 238 8.44 15.19 4.48
CA ARG A 238 9.77 14.77 4.97
C ARG A 238 9.65 13.98 6.27
N MET A 239 8.81 14.43 7.21
CA MET A 239 8.58 13.71 8.46
C MET A 239 7.90 12.35 8.20
N ALA A 240 6.95 12.28 7.27
CA ALA A 240 6.25 11.06 6.90
C ALA A 240 7.20 9.97 6.37
N GLN A 241 8.27 10.34 5.67
CA GLN A 241 9.31 9.39 5.24
C GLN A 241 9.99 8.69 6.42
N TRP A 242 9.93 9.23 7.63
CA TRP A 242 10.49 8.57 8.81
C TRP A 242 9.72 7.33 9.25
N VAL A 243 8.52 7.10 8.69
CA VAL A 243 7.68 5.96 9.04
C VAL A 243 8.39 4.63 8.85
N ASP A 244 9.39 4.54 7.97
CA ASP A 244 10.15 3.32 7.68
C ASP A 244 11.58 3.31 8.25
N GLU A 245 11.90 4.23 9.18
CA GLU A 245 13.22 4.30 9.82
C GLU A 245 13.41 3.29 10.97
N ALA A 246 14.67 2.92 11.23
CA ALA A 246 15.08 2.02 12.32
C ALA A 246 14.81 2.56 13.71
N ASP A 247 14.87 3.89 13.88
CA ASP A 247 14.61 4.51 15.16
C ASP A 247 13.09 4.54 15.40
N PRO A 248 12.58 3.80 16.40
CA PRO A 248 11.14 3.71 16.64
C PRO A 248 10.52 5.07 16.97
N PHE A 249 11.27 6.03 17.52
CA PHE A 249 10.75 7.37 17.78
C PHE A 249 10.51 8.15 16.48
N ARG A 250 11.42 8.00 15.51
CA ARG A 250 11.25 8.54 14.15
C ARG A 250 10.11 7.87 13.40
N ALA A 251 9.97 6.54 13.52
CA ALA A 251 8.82 5.83 12.97
C ALA A 251 7.50 6.35 13.54
N ALA A 252 7.40 6.55 14.86
CA ALA A 252 6.22 7.13 15.50
C ALA A 252 5.95 8.57 15.05
N LEU A 253 6.99 9.42 14.90
CA LEU A 253 6.85 10.77 14.33
C LEU A 253 6.37 10.72 12.87
N GLY A 254 6.85 9.76 12.08
CA GLY A 254 6.40 9.55 10.70
C GLY A 254 4.94 9.15 10.61
N VAL A 255 4.49 8.20 11.45
CA VAL A 255 3.06 7.85 11.56
C VAL A 255 2.23 9.07 11.98
N ALA A 256 2.69 9.84 12.98
CA ALA A 256 1.99 11.04 13.42
C ALA A 256 1.94 12.12 12.31
N ALA A 257 3.00 12.30 11.52
CA ALA A 257 3.00 13.23 10.39
C ALA A 257 2.05 12.79 9.26
N ILE A 258 2.00 11.50 8.95
CA ILE A 258 1.01 10.92 8.03
C ILE A 258 -0.40 11.24 8.52
N ASN A 259 -0.69 10.96 9.79
CA ASN A 259 -2.00 11.22 10.38
C ASN A 259 -2.34 12.71 10.43
N ALA A 260 -1.35 13.61 10.58
CA ALA A 260 -1.59 15.05 10.58
C ALA A 260 -2.10 15.56 9.22
N ALA A 261 -1.67 14.90 8.14
CA ALA A 261 -2.13 15.21 6.79
C ALA A 261 -3.46 14.54 6.43
N LEU A 262 -3.71 13.32 6.95
CA LEU A 262 -4.86 12.51 6.55
C LEU A 262 -6.08 12.68 7.49
N ASN A 263 -5.85 12.81 8.79
CA ASN A 263 -6.91 12.94 9.80
C ASN A 263 -7.29 14.42 9.98
N ARG A 264 -7.73 15.02 8.86
CA ARG A 264 -8.09 16.44 8.80
C ARG A 264 -9.31 16.74 9.68
N THR A 265 -9.37 17.96 10.18
CA THR A 265 -10.50 18.47 11.00
C THR A 265 -11.85 18.38 10.27
N ASP A 266 -11.84 18.58 8.95
CA ASP A 266 -13.01 18.54 8.07
C ASP A 266 -13.40 17.11 7.61
N LEU A 267 -12.68 16.07 8.05
CA LEU A 267 -12.95 14.71 7.62
C LEU A 267 -14.29 14.20 8.15
N ALA A 268 -15.20 13.85 7.24
CA ALA A 268 -16.46 13.21 7.56
C ALA A 268 -16.28 11.69 7.78
N GLY A 269 -17.12 11.12 8.62
CA GLY A 269 -17.21 9.68 8.88
C GLY A 269 -18.10 9.40 10.08
N ASP A 270 -18.39 8.13 10.32
CA ASP A 270 -19.30 7.71 11.38
C ASP A 270 -18.65 7.88 12.76
N SER A 271 -19.47 8.10 13.78
CA SER A 271 -19.03 8.19 15.18
C SER A 271 -19.01 6.82 15.89
N GLU A 272 -19.22 5.72 15.15
CA GLU A 272 -19.24 4.37 15.71
C GLU A 272 -17.88 3.96 16.27
N ASN A 273 -17.90 3.25 17.40
CA ASN A 273 -16.70 2.71 18.00
C ASN A 273 -16.18 1.52 17.19
N GLY A 274 -14.97 1.61 16.64
CA GLY A 274 -14.35 0.51 15.89
C GLY A 274 -14.14 -0.76 16.69
N LEU A 275 -14.20 -0.71 18.02
CA LEU A 275 -14.18 -1.89 18.88
C LEU A 275 -15.51 -2.68 18.86
N ASP A 276 -16.60 -2.04 18.44
CA ASP A 276 -17.92 -2.67 18.29
C ASP A 276 -18.11 -3.29 16.90
N ALA A 277 -17.14 -3.11 15.99
CA ALA A 277 -17.16 -3.56 14.60
C ALA A 277 -17.62 -5.02 14.42
N TYR A 278 -17.26 -5.88 15.37
CA TYR A 278 -17.46 -7.32 15.30
C TYR A 278 -18.20 -7.91 16.51
N ALA A 279 -18.89 -7.07 17.29
CA ALA A 279 -19.64 -7.52 18.48
C ALA A 279 -20.75 -8.56 18.18
N GLY A 280 -21.27 -8.56 16.94
CA GLY A 280 -22.31 -9.50 16.50
C GLY A 280 -21.79 -10.83 15.94
N LEU A 281 -20.47 -11.03 15.82
CA LEU A 281 -19.93 -12.26 15.22
C LEU A 281 -20.04 -13.46 16.17
N ALA A 282 -20.27 -14.64 15.58
CA ALA A 282 -20.38 -15.89 16.31
C ALA A 282 -19.04 -16.63 16.43
N GLY A 283 -18.15 -16.44 15.45
CA GLY A 283 -16.84 -17.05 15.43
C GLY A 283 -15.76 -16.26 16.18
N PRO A 284 -14.57 -16.85 16.31
CA PRO A 284 -13.45 -16.27 17.06
C PRO A 284 -12.95 -14.97 16.43
N VAL A 285 -12.62 -13.99 17.26
CA VAL A 285 -12.03 -12.70 16.87
C VAL A 285 -10.62 -12.58 17.46
N ALA A 286 -9.63 -12.39 16.60
CA ALA A 286 -8.28 -12.06 17.05
C ALA A 286 -8.20 -10.57 17.41
N VAL A 287 -7.52 -10.25 18.51
CA VAL A 287 -7.29 -8.87 18.92
C VAL A 287 -5.80 -8.65 19.07
N ILE A 288 -5.22 -7.80 18.24
CA ILE A 288 -3.80 -7.44 18.31
C ILE A 288 -3.65 -6.15 19.12
N GLY A 289 -3.05 -6.27 20.30
CA GLY A 289 -2.89 -5.20 21.28
C GLY A 289 -4.09 -5.07 22.22
N ARG A 290 -3.84 -4.59 23.44
CA ARG A 290 -4.87 -4.50 24.49
C ARG A 290 -5.73 -3.25 24.35
N PHE A 291 -7.05 -3.46 24.32
CA PHE A 291 -8.05 -2.39 24.36
C PHE A 291 -8.90 -2.50 25.64
N PRO A 292 -8.98 -1.45 26.47
CA PRO A 292 -9.82 -1.48 27.66
C PRO A 292 -11.29 -1.76 27.34
N GLY A 293 -11.90 -2.74 28.02
CA GLY A 293 -13.32 -3.08 27.90
C GLY A 293 -13.71 -3.78 26.59
N LEU A 294 -12.75 -4.39 25.88
CA LEU A 294 -13.02 -5.13 24.64
C LEU A 294 -13.53 -6.56 24.89
N THR A 295 -13.04 -7.23 25.93
CA THR A 295 -13.49 -8.57 26.31
C THR A 295 -14.96 -8.61 26.70
N ASP A 296 -15.52 -7.48 27.15
CA ASP A 296 -16.94 -7.35 27.49
C ASP A 296 -17.83 -7.21 26.23
N ARG A 297 -17.23 -6.91 25.08
CA ARG A 297 -17.91 -6.61 23.80
C ARG A 297 -17.90 -7.78 22.83
N LEU A 298 -16.93 -8.68 22.96
CA LEU A 298 -16.68 -9.79 22.03
C LEU A 298 -16.76 -11.12 22.78
N LYS A 299 -17.37 -12.14 22.18
CA LYS A 299 -17.67 -13.42 22.85
C LYS A 299 -16.51 -14.41 22.88
N ASP A 300 -15.77 -14.53 21.78
CA ASP A 300 -14.63 -15.46 21.63
C ASP A 300 -13.40 -14.66 21.18
N VAL A 301 -12.56 -14.27 22.14
CA VAL A 301 -11.42 -13.35 21.92
C VAL A 301 -10.10 -14.09 22.04
N ARG A 302 -9.27 -13.96 20.99
CA ARG A 302 -7.88 -14.41 20.99
C ARG A 302 -6.98 -13.18 21.05
N LEU A 303 -6.66 -12.73 22.26
CA LEU A 303 -5.85 -11.53 22.47
C LEU A 303 -4.35 -11.84 22.27
N VAL A 304 -3.71 -11.09 21.40
CA VAL A 304 -2.28 -11.15 21.12
C VAL A 304 -1.60 -9.89 21.65
N GLU A 305 -0.57 -10.06 22.47
CA GLU A 305 0.25 -8.96 22.99
C GLU A 305 1.75 -9.26 22.88
N MET A 306 2.57 -8.21 22.82
CA MET A 306 4.03 -8.29 22.96
C MET A 306 4.44 -8.77 24.36
N ALA A 307 3.76 -8.30 25.41
CA ALA A 307 3.93 -8.77 26.78
C ALA A 307 2.63 -9.42 27.27
N PRO A 308 2.38 -10.70 26.92
CA PRO A 308 1.12 -11.36 27.22
C PRO A 308 0.97 -11.66 28.72
N ALA A 309 -0.24 -11.46 29.23
CA ALA A 309 -0.66 -11.96 30.54
C ALA A 309 -1.11 -13.44 30.44
N PRO A 310 -1.31 -14.16 31.57
CA PRO A 310 -1.88 -15.49 31.54
C PRO A 310 -3.21 -15.52 30.77
N GLY A 311 -3.34 -16.45 29.82
CA GLY A 311 -4.52 -16.58 28.95
C GLY A 311 -4.45 -15.75 27.66
N GLU A 312 -3.42 -14.94 27.48
CA GLU A 312 -3.16 -14.19 26.24
C GLU A 312 -2.09 -14.87 25.39
N TYR A 313 -2.05 -14.54 24.11
CA TYR A 313 -1.09 -15.10 23.14
C TYR A 313 0.08 -14.14 22.92
N PRO A 314 1.30 -14.66 22.75
CA PRO A 314 2.44 -13.84 22.36
C PRO A 314 2.34 -13.42 20.88
N ALA A 315 3.00 -12.32 20.50
CA ALA A 315 3.02 -11.81 19.12
C ALA A 315 3.40 -12.87 18.05
N GLN A 316 4.28 -13.81 18.41
CA GLN A 316 4.74 -14.91 17.55
C GLN A 316 3.62 -15.89 17.16
N ALA A 317 2.52 -15.93 17.90
CA ALA A 317 1.37 -16.77 17.58
C ALA A 317 0.48 -16.18 16.47
N ALA A 318 0.60 -14.88 16.16
CA ALA A 318 -0.29 -14.21 15.20
C ALA A 318 -0.38 -14.89 13.82
N PRO A 319 0.72 -15.38 13.19
CA PRO A 319 0.65 -16.08 11.90
C PRO A 319 -0.17 -17.36 11.90
N TRP A 320 -0.37 -17.98 13.07
CA TRP A 320 -1.12 -19.23 13.24
C TRP A 320 -2.57 -18.97 13.65
N LEU A 321 -2.80 -17.88 14.39
CA LEU A 321 -4.12 -17.50 14.89
C LEU A 321 -4.94 -16.78 13.81
N LEU A 322 -4.35 -15.80 13.12
CA LEU A 322 -5.05 -14.93 12.18
C LEU A 322 -5.71 -15.66 11.00
N PRO A 323 -5.13 -16.74 10.43
CA PRO A 323 -5.82 -17.53 9.41
C PRO A 323 -7.05 -18.29 9.93
N ASN A 324 -7.21 -18.44 11.25
CA ASN A 324 -8.21 -19.30 11.89
C ASN A 324 -9.25 -18.51 12.70
N VAL A 325 -9.42 -17.22 12.40
CA VAL A 325 -10.44 -16.35 12.99
C VAL A 325 -11.47 -15.90 11.95
N GLU A 326 -12.62 -15.46 12.42
CA GLU A 326 -13.63 -14.82 11.57
C GLU A 326 -13.22 -13.37 11.25
N ALA A 327 -12.71 -12.67 12.26
CA ALA A 327 -12.26 -11.28 12.14
C ALA A 327 -11.03 -10.96 13.02
N ALA A 328 -10.38 -9.84 12.73
CA ALA A 328 -9.28 -9.30 13.50
C ALA A 328 -9.47 -7.81 13.82
N VAL A 329 -9.28 -7.44 15.09
CA VAL A 329 -9.15 -6.04 15.53
C VAL A 329 -7.69 -5.77 15.80
N ILE A 330 -7.09 -4.87 15.02
CA ILE A 330 -5.65 -4.57 15.06
C ILE A 330 -5.45 -3.15 15.58
N THR A 331 -4.59 -2.99 16.59
CA THR A 331 -4.20 -1.65 17.07
C THR A 331 -3.40 -0.87 16.03
N ALA A 332 -3.68 0.42 15.89
CA ALA A 332 -2.90 1.32 15.06
C ALA A 332 -1.42 1.46 15.50
N ALA A 333 -1.09 1.07 16.73
CA ALA A 333 0.30 1.03 17.19
C ALA A 333 1.19 0.08 16.37
N THR A 334 0.59 -0.88 15.65
CA THR A 334 1.29 -1.78 14.72
C THR A 334 1.94 -1.06 13.54
N LEU A 335 1.52 0.17 13.23
CA LEU A 335 2.16 1.02 12.22
C LEU A 335 3.57 1.45 12.64
N ALA A 336 3.72 1.91 13.89
CA ALA A 336 4.96 2.50 14.39
C ALA A 336 6.06 1.44 14.70
N ASN A 337 5.66 0.18 14.91
CA ASN A 337 6.60 -0.93 15.13
C ASN A 337 6.71 -1.88 13.92
N HIS A 338 6.20 -1.47 12.75
CA HIS A 338 6.31 -2.18 11.47
C HIS A 338 5.68 -3.58 11.40
N THR A 339 4.80 -3.93 12.33
CA THR A 339 4.16 -5.26 12.34
C THR A 339 2.89 -5.34 11.48
N LEU A 340 2.25 -4.20 11.17
CA LEU A 340 0.97 -4.19 10.44
C LEU A 340 1.01 -4.98 9.11
N PRO A 341 2.00 -4.82 8.21
CA PRO A 341 2.00 -5.54 6.95
C PRO A 341 2.01 -7.07 7.11
N GLY A 342 2.78 -7.59 8.07
CA GLY A 342 2.84 -9.02 8.35
C GLY A 342 1.53 -9.55 8.93
N LEU A 343 0.87 -8.76 9.79
CA LEU A 343 -0.44 -9.10 10.34
C LEU A 343 -1.52 -9.11 9.26
N LEU A 344 -1.53 -8.14 8.34
CA LEU A 344 -2.47 -8.11 7.21
C LEU A 344 -2.24 -9.29 6.26
N ALA A 345 -0.99 -9.67 6.01
CA ALA A 345 -0.66 -10.84 5.21
C ALA A 345 -1.17 -12.14 5.87
N ALA A 346 -1.03 -12.27 7.20
CA ALA A 346 -1.53 -13.43 7.95
C ALA A 346 -3.07 -13.44 8.07
N ALA A 347 -3.71 -12.28 8.11
CA ALA A 347 -5.17 -12.12 8.15
C ALA A 347 -5.83 -12.14 6.76
N ARG A 348 -5.13 -12.63 5.72
CA ARG A 348 -5.64 -12.66 4.34
C ARG A 348 -7.00 -13.39 4.27
N GLY A 349 -7.96 -12.73 3.64
CA GLY A 349 -9.33 -13.25 3.49
C GLY A 349 -10.19 -13.14 4.75
N ARG A 350 -9.71 -12.46 5.80
CA ARG A 350 -10.45 -12.20 7.03
C ARG A 350 -10.93 -10.76 7.08
N ARG A 351 -11.95 -10.51 7.91
CA ARG A 351 -12.44 -9.17 8.18
C ARG A 351 -11.47 -8.46 9.13
N VAL A 352 -11.00 -7.27 8.78
CA VAL A 352 -9.99 -6.55 9.57
C VAL A 352 -10.45 -5.14 9.91
N ALA A 353 -10.39 -4.79 11.19
CA ALA A 353 -10.54 -3.43 11.68
C ALA A 353 -9.22 -2.90 12.22
N LEU A 354 -8.76 -1.75 11.73
CA LEU A 354 -7.62 -1.02 12.29
C LEU A 354 -8.13 0.07 13.24
N VAL A 355 -7.78 -0.02 14.52
CA VAL A 355 -8.41 0.76 15.59
C VAL A 355 -7.38 1.46 16.46
N GLY A 356 -7.64 2.72 16.78
CA GLY A 356 -6.91 3.49 17.78
C GLY A 356 -6.69 4.95 17.37
N PRO A 357 -6.37 5.85 18.32
CA PRO A 357 -6.15 7.28 18.02
C PRO A 357 -5.14 7.55 16.91
N GLY A 358 -4.18 6.65 16.68
CA GLY A 358 -3.17 6.76 15.62
C GLY A 358 -3.52 6.05 14.30
N THR A 359 -4.78 5.69 14.05
CA THR A 359 -5.21 5.12 12.76
C THR A 359 -5.19 6.21 11.68
N PRO A 360 -4.51 6.00 10.54
CA PRO A 360 -4.67 6.85 9.36
C PRO A 360 -6.06 6.65 8.76
N LEU A 361 -6.86 7.70 8.73
CA LEU A 361 -8.22 7.67 8.19
C LEU A 361 -8.20 7.89 6.67
N SER A 362 -7.58 6.95 5.95
CA SER A 362 -7.42 7.02 4.49
C SER A 362 -8.00 5.79 3.80
N PRO A 363 -8.93 5.97 2.83
CA PRO A 363 -9.48 4.86 2.04
C PRO A 363 -8.44 4.03 1.28
N ARG A 364 -7.21 4.54 1.09
CA ARG A 364 -6.10 3.78 0.49
C ARG A 364 -5.85 2.45 1.21
N LEU A 365 -6.06 2.42 2.53
CA LEU A 365 -5.82 1.23 3.34
C LEU A 365 -6.78 0.08 3.07
N PHE A 366 -7.94 0.33 2.46
CA PHE A 366 -8.92 -0.71 2.17
C PHE A 366 -8.42 -1.74 1.15
N GLU A 367 -7.56 -1.34 0.22
CA GLU A 367 -6.97 -2.28 -0.75
C GLU A 367 -6.00 -3.28 -0.13
N TYR A 368 -5.52 -3.01 1.08
CA TYR A 368 -4.61 -3.89 1.81
C TYR A 368 -5.35 -4.88 2.71
N GLY A 369 -6.67 -5.06 2.50
CA GLY A 369 -7.50 -6.03 3.21
C GLY A 369 -8.11 -5.49 4.51
N ILE A 370 -8.05 -4.18 4.75
CA ILE A 370 -8.72 -3.55 5.89
C ILE A 370 -10.17 -3.23 5.48
N GLU A 371 -11.12 -3.56 6.35
CA GLU A 371 -12.55 -3.27 6.14
C GLU A 371 -12.97 -2.00 6.88
N ILE A 372 -12.38 -1.77 8.07
CA ILE A 372 -12.80 -0.70 8.98
C ILE A 372 -11.56 0.05 9.47
N LEU A 373 -11.60 1.38 9.38
CA LEU A 373 -10.61 2.28 9.96
C LEU A 373 -11.30 3.09 11.05
N SER A 374 -10.86 2.96 12.30
CA SER A 374 -11.42 3.74 13.41
C SER A 374 -10.31 4.49 14.13
N GLY A 375 -10.39 5.82 14.08
CA GLY A 375 -9.36 6.76 14.52
C GLY A 375 -9.93 7.95 15.26
N LEU A 376 -9.07 8.92 15.57
CA LEU A 376 -9.46 10.15 16.26
C LEU A 376 -9.13 11.36 15.37
N VAL A 377 -10.11 12.23 15.16
CA VAL A 377 -9.93 13.55 14.55
C VAL A 377 -9.90 14.58 15.68
N ILE A 378 -8.84 15.38 15.72
CA ILE A 378 -8.57 16.32 16.80
C ILE A 378 -9.19 17.68 16.50
N GLU A 379 -9.85 18.25 17.50
CA GLU A 379 -10.54 19.54 17.42
C GLU A 379 -9.91 20.58 18.36
N ASP A 380 -9.26 20.15 19.44
CA ASP A 380 -8.46 21.00 20.35
C ASP A 380 -6.99 20.57 20.34
N ALA A 381 -6.21 21.15 19.43
CA ALA A 381 -4.77 20.86 19.29
C ALA A 381 -3.96 21.32 20.52
N GLU A 382 -4.33 22.44 21.14
CA GLU A 382 -3.63 23.00 22.30
C GLU A 382 -3.84 22.15 23.56
N GLY A 383 -5.09 21.78 23.86
CA GLY A 383 -5.42 20.89 24.96
C GLY A 383 -4.82 19.49 24.79
N LEU A 384 -4.81 18.99 23.56
CA LEU A 384 -4.13 17.74 23.23
C LEU A 384 -2.63 17.84 23.50
N ALA A 385 -1.95 18.88 23.02
CA ALA A 385 -0.51 19.06 23.20
C ALA A 385 -0.12 19.04 24.69
N ARG A 386 -0.87 19.75 25.55
CA ARG A 386 -0.68 19.71 27.02
C ARG A 386 -0.87 18.30 27.57
N THR A 387 -1.96 17.64 27.20
CA THR A 387 -2.25 16.27 27.66
C THR A 387 -1.18 15.27 27.24
N VAL A 388 -0.66 15.39 26.02
CA VAL A 388 0.42 14.55 25.51
C VAL A 388 1.72 14.81 26.29
N ALA A 389 2.08 16.08 26.50
CA ALA A 389 3.27 16.47 27.26
C ALA A 389 3.23 15.98 28.72
N GLU A 390 2.04 15.95 29.33
CA GLU A 390 1.80 15.46 30.70
C GLU A 390 1.67 13.93 30.78
N GLY A 391 1.81 13.20 29.66
CA GLY A 391 1.78 11.74 29.64
C GLY A 391 0.38 11.13 29.65
N GLY A 392 -0.65 11.86 29.23
CA GLY A 392 -2.02 11.38 29.15
C GLY A 392 -2.18 10.10 28.31
N ALA A 393 -3.03 9.19 28.76
CA ALA A 393 -3.35 7.94 28.06
C ALA A 393 -4.54 8.11 27.09
N ALA A 394 -4.90 7.04 26.35
CA ALA A 394 -5.92 7.08 25.30
C ALA A 394 -7.26 7.73 25.72
N LYS A 395 -7.74 7.45 26.94
CA LYS A 395 -8.99 8.03 27.47
C LYS A 395 -8.93 9.55 27.58
N ALA A 396 -7.76 10.09 27.95
CA ALA A 396 -7.55 11.53 28.10
C ALA A 396 -7.45 12.26 26.75
N LEU A 397 -7.16 11.56 25.64
CA LEU A 397 -7.11 12.16 24.30
C LEU A 397 -8.51 12.39 23.73
N LYS A 398 -9.47 11.51 24.05
CA LYS A 398 -10.83 11.52 23.49
C LYS A 398 -11.63 12.79 23.76
N ARG A 399 -11.25 13.60 24.76
CA ARG A 399 -11.91 14.87 25.07
C ARG A 399 -11.47 16.03 24.16
N HIS A 400 -10.41 15.84 23.38
CA HIS A 400 -9.81 16.86 22.51
C HIS A 400 -10.19 16.68 21.04
N GLY A 401 -11.14 15.79 20.77
CA GLY A 401 -11.56 15.47 19.42
C GLY A 401 -12.69 14.47 19.40
N ARG A 402 -13.03 14.00 18.21
CA ARG A 402 -14.12 13.05 17.99
C ARG A 402 -13.62 11.77 17.34
N LEU A 403 -14.28 10.68 17.67
CA LEU A 403 -14.05 9.41 16.99
C LEU A 403 -14.57 9.51 15.56
N VAL A 404 -13.81 8.97 14.62
CA VAL A 404 -14.21 8.85 13.22
C VAL A 404 -13.92 7.44 12.75
N THR A 405 -14.93 6.83 12.14
CA THR A 405 -14.85 5.50 11.55
C THR A 405 -15.19 5.56 10.07
N LEU A 406 -14.33 4.97 9.24
CA LEU A 406 -14.53 4.77 7.81
C LEU A 406 -14.69 3.27 7.54
N ARG A 407 -15.62 2.93 6.65
CA ARG A 407 -15.86 1.56 6.20
C ARG A 407 -15.53 1.44 4.72
N ARG A 408 -14.99 0.29 4.32
CA ARG A 408 -14.83 -0.05 2.90
C ARG A 408 -16.23 -0.01 2.26
N PRO A 409 -16.40 0.77 1.17
CA PRO A 409 -17.70 0.96 0.52
C PRO A 409 -18.24 -0.32 -0.13
#